data_AF-A0A925W724-F1
#
_entry.id   AF-A0A925W724-F1
#
_cell.length_a   1.000
_cell.length_b   1.000
_cell.length_c   1.000
_cell.angle_alpha   90.00
_cell.angle_beta   90.00
_cell.angle_gamma   90.00
#
_symmetry.space_group_name_H-M   'P 1'
#
loop_
_entity.id
_entity.type
_entity.pdbx_description
1 polymer ?
#
loop_
_entity_poly.entity_id
_entity_poly.type
_entity_poly.pdbx_seq_one_letter_code
_entity_poly.pdbx_strand_id
1 'polypeptide(L)'
;MPRWIDSWLPGSAAARPADGHPGSRLGLPAEGVSSVAGFGRRLLALTIDWLLGYLIAALFTGPEVASAPFTVLGIWFLLTAVPVAIFGASAGMTVVGIRVASLGGAAVVGVPRALLR
;
A
#
# COMPACT_ATOMS: atom_id res chain seq x y z
N MET A 1 -9.82 -31.17 -31.00
CA MET A 1 -8.70 -31.24 -30.04
C MET A 1 -9.18 -30.76 -28.66
N PRO A 2 -8.63 -31.26 -27.54
CA PRO A 2 -9.12 -30.92 -26.20
C PRO A 2 -8.74 -29.49 -25.77
N ARG A 3 -9.73 -28.64 -25.47
CA ARG A 3 -9.56 -27.22 -25.09
C ARG A 3 -8.76 -26.96 -23.81
N TRP A 4 -8.50 -27.98 -22.98
CA TRP A 4 -7.76 -27.82 -21.73
C TRP A 4 -6.26 -27.66 -21.96
N ILE A 5 -5.73 -28.19 -23.06
CA ILE A 5 -4.33 -28.01 -23.47
C ILE A 5 -4.07 -26.54 -23.81
N ASP A 6 -5.05 -25.87 -24.40
CA ASP A 6 -4.99 -24.45 -24.74
C ASP A 6 -4.79 -23.58 -23.48
N SER A 7 -5.37 -23.96 -22.33
CA SER A 7 -5.30 -23.14 -21.10
C SER A 7 -3.94 -23.10 -20.41
N TRP A 8 -3.07 -24.07 -20.68
CA TRP A 8 -1.72 -24.15 -20.10
C TRP A 8 -0.62 -23.75 -21.08
N LEU A 9 -0.95 -23.61 -22.37
CA LEU A 9 -0.06 -23.08 -23.39
C LEU A 9 -0.08 -21.54 -23.29
N PRO A 10 1.06 -20.90 -22.97
CA PRO A 10 1.15 -19.45 -23.02
C PRO A 10 0.81 -18.97 -24.45
N GLY A 11 -0.29 -18.22 -24.61
CA GLY A 11 -0.70 -17.63 -25.90
C GLY A 11 -1.96 -18.20 -26.56
N SER A 12 -2.76 -19.05 -25.92
CA SER A 12 -4.06 -19.44 -26.49
C SER A 12 -5.12 -18.33 -26.36
N ALA A 13 -5.97 -18.19 -27.38
CA ALA A 13 -7.02 -17.17 -27.45
C ALA A 13 -8.17 -17.38 -26.41
N ALA A 14 -8.15 -18.45 -25.62
CA ALA A 14 -9.30 -18.90 -24.84
C ALA A 14 -9.40 -18.31 -23.40
N ALA A 15 -8.38 -17.64 -22.87
CA ALA A 15 -8.44 -17.06 -21.53
C ALA A 15 -8.42 -15.51 -21.50
N ARG A 16 -9.02 -14.89 -22.53
CA ARG A 16 -9.33 -13.45 -22.62
C ARG A 16 -8.11 -12.50 -22.58
N PRO A 17 -8.28 -11.26 -23.08
CA PRO A 17 -7.22 -10.28 -23.01
C PRO A 17 -6.86 -10.09 -21.53
N ALA A 18 -5.59 -10.27 -21.20
CA ALA A 18 -5.05 -9.69 -20.00
C ALA A 18 -5.13 -8.17 -20.20
N ASP A 19 -6.23 -7.55 -19.76
CA ASP A 19 -6.28 -6.11 -19.58
C ASP A 19 -5.22 -5.81 -18.51
N GLY A 20 -4.00 -5.55 -19.00
CA GLY A 20 -2.73 -5.78 -18.31
C GLY A 20 -2.41 -4.68 -17.30
N HIS A 21 -3.34 -4.36 -16.41
CA HIS A 21 -3.12 -3.38 -15.34
C HIS A 21 -3.21 -4.07 -13.97
N PRO A 22 -2.44 -3.60 -12.96
CA PRO A 22 -2.36 -4.23 -11.63
C PRO A 22 -3.71 -4.45 -10.94
N GLY A 23 -4.73 -3.67 -11.30
CA GLY A 23 -6.09 -3.75 -10.76
C GLY A 23 -7.02 -4.79 -11.39
N SER A 24 -6.63 -5.44 -12.50
CA SER A 24 -7.52 -6.33 -13.26
C SER A 24 -7.98 -7.55 -12.46
N ARG A 25 -7.09 -8.13 -11.64
CA ARG A 25 -7.42 -9.24 -10.72
C ARG A 25 -8.40 -8.84 -9.61
N LEU A 26 -8.53 -7.54 -9.35
CA LEU A 26 -9.36 -6.98 -8.30
C LEU A 26 -10.65 -6.32 -8.86
N GLY A 27 -10.86 -6.35 -10.17
CA GLY A 27 -11.98 -5.66 -10.84
C GLY A 27 -11.90 -4.13 -10.79
N LEU A 28 -10.71 -3.57 -10.52
CA LEU A 28 -10.50 -2.12 -10.42
C LEU A 28 -10.17 -1.52 -11.79
N PRO A 29 -10.61 -0.27 -12.08
CA PRO A 29 -10.33 0.39 -13.35
C PRO A 29 -8.81 0.56 -13.58
N ALA A 30 -8.40 0.60 -14.85
CA ALA A 30 -6.99 0.83 -15.22
C ALA A 30 -6.51 2.22 -14.83
N GLU A 31 -7.33 3.24 -15.04
CA GLU A 31 -7.04 4.65 -14.77
C GLU A 31 -8.22 5.34 -14.10
N GLY A 32 -7.96 6.49 -13.45
CA GLY A 32 -8.98 7.30 -12.79
C GLY A 32 -9.17 6.99 -11.30
N VAL A 33 -10.28 7.48 -10.76
CA VAL A 33 -10.62 7.38 -9.33
C VAL A 33 -10.87 5.91 -8.98
N SER A 34 -10.25 5.43 -7.90
CA SER A 34 -10.26 4.01 -7.47
C SER A 34 -9.41 3.04 -8.28
N SER A 35 -8.57 3.52 -9.23
CA SER A 35 -7.51 2.69 -9.81
C SER A 35 -6.43 2.36 -8.76
N VAL A 36 -5.71 1.25 -8.99
CA VAL A 36 -4.60 0.84 -8.13
C VAL A 36 -3.48 1.87 -8.19
N ALA A 37 -3.11 2.42 -7.02
CA ALA A 37 -2.00 3.33 -6.91
C ALA A 37 -0.71 2.71 -7.47
N GLY A 38 -0.11 3.39 -8.44
CA GLY A 38 1.17 2.99 -9.04
C GLY A 38 2.34 3.02 -8.04
N PHE A 39 3.41 2.31 -8.37
CA PHE A 39 4.59 2.15 -7.50
C PHE A 39 5.20 3.48 -7.04
N GLY A 40 5.33 4.46 -7.93
CA GLY A 40 5.91 5.77 -7.60
C GLY A 40 5.15 6.52 -6.51
N ARG A 41 3.82 6.51 -6.55
CA ARG A 41 2.98 7.14 -5.51
C ARG A 41 3.15 6.46 -4.14
N ARG A 42 3.29 5.12 -4.13
CA ARG A 42 3.55 4.37 -2.90
C ARG A 42 4.92 4.69 -2.33
N LEU A 43 5.94 4.79 -3.20
CA LEU A 43 7.30 5.14 -2.79
C LEU A 43 7.37 6.57 -2.23
N LEU A 44 6.69 7.54 -2.87
CA LEU A 44 6.61 8.91 -2.38
C LEU A 44 5.91 8.98 -1.01
N ALA A 45 4.79 8.28 -0.84
CA ALA A 45 4.10 8.22 0.45
C ALA A 45 5.02 7.66 1.55
N LEU A 46 5.72 6.55 1.26
CA LEU A 46 6.68 5.94 2.18
C LEU A 46 7.83 6.90 2.53
N THR A 47 8.35 7.63 1.54
CA THR A 47 9.43 8.59 1.73
C THR A 47 9.00 9.76 2.61
N ILE A 48 7.80 10.31 2.39
CA ILE A 48 7.23 11.38 3.22
C ILE A 48 7.07 10.90 4.65
N ASP A 49 6.49 9.72 4.84
CA ASP A 49 6.33 9.13 6.16
C ASP A 49 7.69 8.95 6.85
N TRP A 50 8.71 8.48 6.12
CA TRP A 50 10.05 8.29 6.66
C TRP A 50 10.71 9.59 7.10
N LEU A 51 10.59 10.65 6.30
CA LEU A 51 11.08 11.99 6.66
C LEU A 51 10.35 12.55 7.87
N LEU A 52 9.03 12.32 7.99
CA LEU A 52 8.26 12.68 9.18
C LEU A 52 8.75 11.93 10.42
N GLY A 53 9.05 10.63 10.28
CA GLY A 53 9.64 9.83 11.36
C GLY A 53 10.98 10.40 11.83
N TYR A 54 11.87 10.76 10.89
CA TYR A 54 13.14 11.42 11.21
C TYR A 54 12.96 12.79 11.87
N LEU A 55 12.04 13.62 11.36
CA LEU A 55 11.78 14.96 11.90
C LEU A 55 11.29 14.88 13.35
N ILE A 56 10.35 13.98 13.62
CA ILE A 56 9.80 13.79 14.96
C ILE A 56 10.85 13.19 15.89
N ALA A 57 11.58 12.17 15.45
CA ALA A 57 12.67 11.59 16.23
C ALA A 57 13.75 12.63 16.56
N ALA A 58 14.15 13.47 15.60
CA ALA A 58 15.13 14.53 15.82
C ALA A 58 14.63 15.59 16.82
N LEU A 59 13.32 15.84 16.89
CA LEU A 59 12.75 16.74 17.89
C LEU A 59 12.90 16.19 19.33
N PHE A 60 12.86 14.86 19.50
CA PHE A 60 13.01 14.21 20.81
C PHE A 60 14.46 13.87 21.18
N THR A 61 15.29 13.49 20.20
CA THR A 61 16.67 13.03 20.41
C THR A 61 17.74 14.05 20.04
N GLY A 62 17.35 15.19 19.45
CA GLY A 62 18.27 16.22 19.01
C GLY A 62 19.08 15.83 17.76
N PRO A 63 20.21 16.50 17.49
CA PRO A 63 21.02 16.28 16.28
C PRO A 63 21.59 14.86 16.15
N GLU A 64 21.67 14.12 17.26
CA GLU A 64 22.17 12.74 17.28
C GLU A 64 21.12 11.69 16.90
N VAL A 65 20.00 12.07 16.28
CA VAL A 65 18.95 11.14 15.84
C VAL A 65 19.49 9.94 15.02
N ALA A 66 20.60 10.12 14.30
CA ALA A 66 21.27 9.07 13.53
C ALA A 66 21.86 7.95 14.41
N SER A 67 22.14 8.20 15.69
CA SER A 67 22.64 7.20 16.63
C SER A 67 21.54 6.32 17.24
N ALA A 68 20.26 6.68 17.02
CA ALA A 68 19.10 5.97 17.56
C ALA A 68 18.16 5.41 16.46
N PRO A 69 18.64 4.54 15.54
CA PRO A 69 17.87 4.08 14.39
C PRO A 69 16.58 3.34 14.79
N PHE A 70 16.59 2.58 15.89
CA PHE A 70 15.41 1.87 16.39
C PHE A 70 14.32 2.82 16.90
N THR A 71 14.71 3.96 17.47
CA THR A 71 13.76 5.00 17.92
C THR A 71 13.07 5.65 16.73
N VAL A 72 13.83 5.99 15.68
CA VAL A 72 13.28 6.52 14.42
C VAL A 72 12.31 5.53 13.80
N LEU A 73 12.68 4.25 13.72
CA LEU A 73 11.82 3.19 13.17
C LEU A 73 10.55 2.99 14.01
N GLY A 74 10.64 3.03 15.34
CA GLY A 74 9.49 2.91 16.22
C GLY A 74 8.49 4.06 16.06
N ILE A 75 9.00 5.30 16.02
CA ILE A 75 8.19 6.50 15.79
C ILE A 75 7.54 6.45 14.40
N TRP A 76 8.34 6.17 13.37
CA TRP A 76 7.85 6.02 12.00
C TRP A 76 6.76 4.95 11.90
N PHE A 77 6.97 3.78 12.50
CA PHE A 77 6.01 2.68 12.50
C PHE A 77 4.70 3.10 13.17
N LEU A 78 4.76 3.78 14.32
CA LEU A 78 3.55 4.25 15.00
C LEU A 78 2.79 5.29 14.17
N LEU A 79 3.50 6.25 13.55
CA LEU A 79 2.91 7.30 12.73
C LEU A 79 2.30 6.79 11.42
N THR A 80 2.76 5.65 10.92
CA THR A 80 2.27 5.06 9.67
C THR A 80 1.26 3.97 9.93
N ALA A 81 1.59 2.97 10.74
CA ALA A 81 0.77 1.80 10.98
C ALA A 81 -0.52 2.14 11.72
N VAL A 82 -0.49 3.01 12.74
CA VAL A 82 -1.69 3.34 13.52
C VAL A 82 -2.73 4.09 12.67
N PRO A 83 -2.38 5.16 11.92
CA PRO A 83 -3.36 5.82 11.05
C PRO A 83 -3.83 4.93 9.90
N VAL A 84 -2.96 4.09 9.33
CA VAL A 84 -3.38 3.12 8.30
C VAL A 84 -4.35 2.09 8.87
N ALA A 85 -4.13 1.62 10.09
CA ALA A 85 -4.98 0.66 10.77
C ALA A 85 -6.37 1.24 11.11
N ILE A 86 -6.44 2.52 11.48
CA ILE A 86 -7.70 3.18 11.87
C ILE A 86 -8.43 3.76 10.66
N PHE A 87 -7.73 4.52 9.81
CA PHE A 87 -8.32 5.32 8.73
C PHE A 87 -8.05 4.74 7.33
N GLY A 88 -7.20 3.73 7.21
CA GLY A 88 -6.77 3.22 5.91
C GLY A 88 -5.78 4.13 5.18
N ALA A 89 -5.24 5.17 5.81
CA ALA A 89 -4.27 6.07 5.19
C ALA A 89 -3.25 6.62 6.21
N SER A 90 -1.98 6.68 5.81
CA SER A 90 -0.94 7.43 6.54
C SER A 90 -0.91 8.90 6.11
N ALA A 91 -0.15 9.73 6.82
CA ALA A 91 0.07 11.12 6.45
C ALA A 91 0.65 11.23 5.03
N GLY A 92 1.71 10.48 4.70
CA GLY A 92 2.30 10.44 3.36
C GLY A 92 1.33 9.96 2.29
N MET A 93 0.48 8.97 2.62
CA MET A 93 -0.58 8.52 1.70
C MET A 93 -1.61 9.63 1.44
N THR A 94 -2.01 10.38 2.46
CA THR A 94 -2.96 11.50 2.32
C THR A 94 -2.38 12.63 1.45
N VAL A 95 -1.10 12.94 1.60
CA VAL A 95 -0.40 13.95 0.77
C VAL A 95 -0.35 13.54 -0.70
N VAL A 96 -0.14 12.25 -0.98
CA VAL A 96 -0.06 11.72 -2.36
C VAL A 96 -1.44 11.36 -2.93
N GLY A 97 -2.52 11.48 -2.13
CA GLY A 97 -3.88 11.19 -2.54
C GLY A 97 -4.13 9.70 -2.79
N ILE A 98 -3.55 8.83 -1.97
CA ILE A 98 -3.76 7.39 -2.00
C ILE A 98 -4.26 6.88 -0.64
N ARG A 99 -4.90 5.72 -0.63
CA ARG A 99 -5.33 5.04 0.61
C ARG A 99 -5.40 3.53 0.41
N VAL A 100 -5.37 2.80 1.51
CA VAL A 100 -5.69 1.38 1.58
C VAL A 100 -7.21 1.23 1.63
N ALA A 101 -7.76 0.44 0.72
CA ALA A 101 -9.18 0.10 0.69
C ALA A 101 -9.35 -1.42 0.87
N SER A 102 -10.35 -1.81 1.66
CA SER A 102 -10.75 -3.21 1.78
C SER A 102 -11.62 -3.60 0.59
N LEU A 103 -11.28 -4.70 -0.08
CA LEU A 103 -12.04 -5.23 -1.22
C LEU A 103 -13.32 -5.99 -0.78
N GLY A 104 -13.50 -6.23 0.51
CA GLY A 104 -14.59 -7.02 1.08
C GLY A 104 -15.79 -6.21 1.58
N GLY A 105 -15.95 -4.94 1.19
CA GLY A 105 -17.09 -4.10 1.57
C GLY A 105 -17.07 -3.56 3.01
N ALA A 106 -16.05 -3.90 3.83
CA ALA A 106 -15.87 -3.28 5.14
C ALA A 106 -15.19 -1.91 4.98
N ALA A 107 -15.89 -0.84 5.39
CA ALA A 107 -15.41 0.54 5.32
C ALA A 107 -14.14 0.82 6.15
N VAL A 108 -13.77 -0.11 7.03
CA VAL A 108 -12.59 -0.03 7.90
C VAL A 108 -11.65 -1.17 7.54
N VAL A 109 -10.37 -0.87 7.34
CA VAL A 109 -9.28 -1.87 7.28
C VAL A 109 -9.12 -2.40 8.71
N GLY A 110 -10.04 -3.29 9.11
CA GLY A 110 -10.19 -3.71 10.49
C GLY A 110 -8.90 -4.32 11.05
N VAL A 111 -8.27 -3.57 11.94
CA VAL A 111 -7.22 -3.98 12.89
C VAL A 111 -7.40 -5.40 13.46
N PRO A 112 -8.62 -5.92 13.73
CA PRO A 112 -8.76 -7.26 14.30
C PRO A 112 -8.27 -8.39 13.39
N ARG A 113 -8.29 -8.22 12.05
CA ARG A 113 -7.89 -9.30 11.13
C ARG A 113 -6.37 -9.42 10.91
N ALA A 114 -5.60 -8.37 11.21
CA ALA A 114 -4.14 -8.38 11.09
C ALA A 114 -3.45 -9.03 12.30
N LEU A 115 -4.10 -9.05 13.46
CA LEU A 115 -3.59 -9.67 14.69
C LEU A 115 -3.98 -11.15 14.83
N LEU A 116 -4.95 -11.64 14.05
CA LEU A 116 -5.49 -13.00 14.13
C LEU A 116 -5.04 -13.92 12.98
N ARG A 117 -4.00 -13.56 12.22
CA ARG A 117 -3.44 -14.39 11.15
C ARG A 117 -1.95 -14.60 11.30
#